data_AF-A0A1I4KMZ1-F1
#
_entry.id   AF-A0A1I4KMZ1-F1
#
_cell.length_a   1.000
_cell.length_b   1.000
_cell.length_c   1.000
_cell.angle_alpha   90.00
_cell.angle_beta   90.00
_cell.angle_gamma   90.00
#
_symmetry.space_group_name_H-M   'P 1'
#
loop_
_entity.id
_entity.type
_entity.pdbx_description
1 polymer ?
#
loop_
_entity_poly.entity_id
_entity_poly.type
_entity_poly.pdbx_seq_one_letter_code
_entity_poly.pdbx_strand_id
1 'polypeptide(L)'
;MEMNEQLLKEAGHVITKQSGEVIFRAGDPGEDMYVLLSGSVNVFLEQNGSSIPVAKFRQGDFFGEMSLLEGMPRSGTAIVDRDSELVVLGEDSFRKLMKEDIVLVWRVMKGLSTRIRSTNNELIKRIGVDLQEVSKLLQENAQGLSTSIVHIAASAGEIDTNERQLAQQIKEVQVISKDIGVMLEFIRNVATQTHILGLNAAIEAARSGEHGRGFGVIAEEIRKLSAQSKDNAEKIANLTEQIVLNMDKITSSSENSVLRINEQADATNQMVATVDTMAGLAVRLSAIASTLT
;
A
#
# COMPACT_ATOMS: atom_id res chain seq x y z
N MET A 1 47.66 17.27 33.70
CA MET A 1 48.49 16.04 33.74
C MET A 1 48.83 15.71 32.30
N GLU A 2 50.08 15.96 31.94
CA GLU A 2 50.60 15.66 30.60
C GLU A 2 50.83 14.16 30.45
N MET A 3 50.77 13.70 29.20
CA MET A 3 51.00 12.29 28.86
C MET A 3 52.46 11.94 29.12
N ASN A 4 52.73 10.84 29.80
CA ASN A 4 54.10 10.32 29.83
C ASN A 4 54.39 9.61 28.50
N GLU A 5 54.76 10.38 27.49
CA GLU A 5 55.08 9.86 26.15
C GLU A 5 56.20 8.82 26.23
N GLN A 6 57.16 8.99 27.14
CA GLN A 6 58.25 8.05 27.32
C GLN A 6 57.76 6.69 27.84
N LEU A 7 56.86 6.67 28.82
CA LEU A 7 56.25 5.43 29.31
C LEU A 7 55.43 4.72 28.22
N LEU A 8 54.72 5.46 27.37
CA LEU A 8 53.99 4.88 26.23
C LEU A 8 54.95 4.29 25.20
N LYS A 9 56.04 5.01 24.86
CA LYS A 9 57.07 4.53 23.94
C LYS A 9 57.82 3.30 24.48
N GLU A 10 57.97 3.18 25.80
CA GLU A 10 58.59 2.02 26.47
C GLU A 10 57.66 0.81 26.54
N ALA A 11 56.35 1.04 26.70
CA ALA A 11 55.36 -0.04 26.79
C ALA A 11 54.87 -0.53 25.41
N GLY A 12 54.94 0.29 24.38
CA GLY A 12 54.51 -0.02 23.02
C GLY A 12 55.64 0.02 21.99
N HIS A 13 55.28 -0.02 20.72
CA HIS A 13 56.21 0.24 19.63
C HIS A 13 55.76 1.46 18.82
N VAL A 14 56.71 2.33 18.46
CA VAL A 14 56.44 3.55 17.72
C VAL A 14 56.45 3.27 16.23
N ILE A 15 55.43 3.74 15.53
CA ILE A 15 55.35 3.72 14.07
C ILE A 15 55.14 5.13 13.52
N THR A 16 55.65 5.37 12.32
CA THR A 16 55.39 6.60 11.56
C THR A 16 54.70 6.22 10.26
N LYS A 17 53.67 6.98 9.90
CA LYS A 17 52.84 6.74 8.72
C LYS A 17 52.59 8.05 7.97
N GLN A 18 52.68 8.01 6.64
CA GLN A 18 52.41 9.16 5.78
C GLN A 18 50.90 9.33 5.54
N SER A 19 50.50 10.55 5.21
CA SER A 19 49.12 10.86 4.80
C SER A 19 48.65 9.93 3.66
N GLY A 20 47.43 9.40 3.79
CA GLY A 20 46.82 8.44 2.88
C GLY A 20 47.11 6.98 3.20
N GLU A 21 48.05 6.67 4.09
CA GLU A 21 48.31 5.28 4.50
C GLU A 21 47.18 4.70 5.36
N VAL A 22 46.87 3.43 5.14
CA VAL A 22 45.91 2.66 5.95
C VAL A 22 46.64 2.06 7.15
N ILE A 23 46.06 2.24 8.34
CA ILE A 23 46.57 1.64 9.59
C ILE A 23 45.98 0.24 9.77
N PHE A 24 44.66 0.13 9.62
CA PHE A 24 43.92 -1.14 9.58
C PHE A 24 42.63 -0.96 8.80
N ARG A 25 42.04 -2.06 8.34
CA ARG A 25 40.76 -2.13 7.64
C ARG A 25 39.68 -2.72 8.53
N ALA A 26 38.43 -2.38 8.23
CA ALA A 26 37.30 -3.03 8.86
C ALA A 26 37.36 -4.56 8.62
N GLY A 27 37.09 -5.34 9.66
CA GLY A 27 37.19 -6.80 9.65
C GLY A 27 38.57 -7.39 9.96
N ASP A 28 39.63 -6.58 10.00
CA ASP A 28 40.95 -7.04 10.44
C ASP A 28 40.90 -7.48 11.92
N PRO A 29 41.80 -8.40 12.37
CA PRO A 29 41.96 -8.71 13.78
C PRO A 29 42.24 -7.47 14.64
N GLY A 30 41.71 -7.51 15.86
CA GLY A 30 41.55 -6.37 16.76
C GLY A 30 42.57 -6.23 17.88
N GLU A 31 43.78 -6.75 17.73
CA GLU A 31 44.67 -7.10 18.86
C GLU A 31 45.49 -5.94 19.45
N ASP A 32 45.43 -4.76 18.82
CA ASP A 32 46.18 -3.57 19.23
C ASP A 32 45.29 -2.33 19.36
N MET A 33 45.75 -1.35 20.12
CA MET A 33 45.24 0.02 20.08
C MET A 33 46.36 1.00 19.75
N TYR A 34 45.97 2.21 19.33
CA TYR A 34 46.89 3.23 18.85
C TYR A 34 46.71 4.51 19.65
N VAL A 35 47.81 5.15 20.02
CA VAL A 35 47.85 6.49 20.64
C VAL A 35 48.60 7.43 19.70
N LEU A 36 47.99 8.54 19.30
CA LEU A 36 48.66 9.53 18.44
C LEU A 36 49.60 10.41 19.27
N LEU A 37 50.87 10.41 18.92
CA LEU A 37 51.86 11.35 19.45
C LEU A 37 51.90 12.64 18.62
N SER A 38 51.67 12.55 17.31
CA SER A 38 51.54 13.68 16.41
C SER A 38 50.70 13.31 15.18
N GLY A 39 50.23 14.31 14.42
CA GLY A 39 49.45 14.11 13.20
C GLY A 39 47.94 13.97 13.41
N SER A 40 47.26 13.33 12.44
CA SER A 40 45.84 13.02 12.54
C SER A 40 45.43 11.79 11.72
N VAL A 41 44.42 11.08 12.22
CA VAL A 41 43.85 9.86 11.62
C VAL A 41 42.34 10.01 11.51
N ASN A 42 41.76 9.59 10.39
CA ASN A 42 40.32 9.49 10.21
C ASN A 42 39.91 8.01 10.23
N VAL A 43 38.80 7.70 10.89
CA VAL A 43 38.17 6.37 10.85
C VAL A 43 36.89 6.44 10.04
N PHE A 44 36.72 5.46 9.16
CA PHE A 44 35.59 5.33 8.27
C PHE A 44 34.85 4.01 8.53
N LEU A 45 33.52 4.05 8.46
CA LEU A 45 32.70 2.84 8.38
C LEU A 45 32.27 2.62 6.94
N GLU A 46 32.32 1.38 6.47
CA GLU A 46 31.72 1.00 5.20
C GLU A 46 30.26 0.62 5.41
N GLN A 47 29.34 1.36 4.77
CA GLN A 47 27.92 1.05 4.75
C GLN A 47 27.39 1.16 3.32
N ASN A 48 26.71 0.12 2.83
CA ASN A 48 26.09 0.07 1.50
C ASN A 48 27.04 0.48 0.35
N GLY A 49 28.32 0.10 0.43
CA GLY A 49 29.34 0.43 -0.57
C GLY A 49 29.87 1.88 -0.51
N SER A 50 29.45 2.68 0.49
CA SER A 50 29.97 4.02 0.74
C SER A 50 30.84 4.06 2.01
N SER A 51 31.92 4.83 1.97
CA SER A 51 32.82 5.05 3.10
C SER A 51 32.41 6.33 3.84
N ILE A 52 31.94 6.17 5.08
CA ILE A 52 31.40 7.27 5.90
C ILE A 52 32.42 7.62 6.98
N PRO A 53 32.94 8.87 7.04
CA PRO A 53 33.83 9.29 8.11
C PRO A 53 33.06 9.34 9.44
N VAL A 54 33.52 8.61 10.44
CA VAL A 54 32.85 8.52 11.76
C VAL A 54 33.62 9.18 12.88
N ALA A 55 34.94 9.32 12.75
CA ALA A 55 35.76 9.98 13.76
C ALA A 55 37.05 10.54 13.15
N LYS A 56 37.53 11.64 13.74
CA LYS A 56 38.84 12.22 13.47
C LYS A 56 39.62 12.33 14.77
N PHE A 57 40.78 11.71 14.81
CA PHE A 57 41.68 11.67 15.95
C PHE A 57 42.88 12.58 15.71
N ARG A 58 43.31 13.26 16.77
CA ARG A 58 44.44 14.20 16.78
C ARG A 58 45.46 13.78 17.83
N GLN A 59 46.59 14.49 17.88
CA GLN A 59 47.61 14.31 18.91
C GLN A 59 46.99 14.19 20.31
N GLY A 60 47.39 13.15 21.03
CA GLY A 60 46.93 12.83 22.38
C GLY A 60 45.69 11.93 22.43
N ASP A 61 44.97 11.76 21.31
CA ASP A 61 43.85 10.82 21.20
C ASP A 61 44.34 9.37 21.04
N PHE A 62 43.43 8.44 21.26
CA PHE A 62 43.63 7.01 21.02
C PHE A 62 42.50 6.46 20.15
N PHE A 63 42.72 5.34 19.47
CA PHE A 63 41.69 4.64 18.69
C PHE A 63 42.04 3.16 18.53
N GLY A 64 41.06 2.36 18.09
CA GLY A 64 41.21 0.90 17.98
C GLY A 64 41.05 0.17 19.32
N GLU A 65 40.78 0.90 20.41
CA GLU A 65 40.62 0.31 21.74
C GLU A 65 39.40 -0.59 21.85
N MET A 66 38.35 -0.35 21.06
CA MET A 66 37.11 -1.13 21.13
C MET A 66 37.38 -2.60 20.81
N SER A 67 38.06 -2.85 19.69
CA SER A 67 38.43 -4.19 19.26
C SER A 67 39.35 -4.88 20.26
N LEU A 68 40.29 -4.13 20.86
CA LEU A 68 41.19 -4.62 21.90
C LEU A 68 40.46 -5.01 23.19
N LEU A 69 39.50 -4.18 23.61
CA LEU A 69 38.74 -4.35 24.85
C LEU A 69 37.67 -5.44 24.73
N GLU A 70 37.06 -5.60 23.56
CA GLU A 70 35.93 -6.51 23.32
C GLU A 70 36.36 -7.85 22.70
N GLY A 71 37.58 -7.93 22.15
CA GLY A 71 38.06 -9.11 21.40
C GLY A 71 37.33 -9.29 20.06
N MET A 72 36.79 -8.20 19.48
CA MET A 72 36.09 -8.21 18.20
C MET A 72 36.99 -7.72 17.05
N PRO A 73 36.69 -8.08 15.78
CA PRO A 73 37.36 -7.48 14.63
C PRO A 73 37.26 -5.94 14.58
N ARG A 74 38.09 -5.30 13.77
CA ARG A 74 38.04 -3.85 13.56
C ARG A 74 36.68 -3.42 13.02
N SER A 75 36.05 -2.48 13.72
CA SER A 75 34.72 -1.96 13.35
C SER A 75 34.74 -1.03 12.14
N GLY A 76 35.89 -0.43 11.81
CA GLY A 76 36.06 0.50 10.70
C GLY A 76 37.47 0.49 10.14
N THR A 77 37.69 1.26 9.08
CA THR A 77 38.98 1.44 8.42
C THR A 77 39.62 2.74 8.89
N ALA A 78 40.84 2.67 9.43
CA ALA A 78 41.61 3.82 9.89
C ALA A 78 42.62 4.25 8.83
N ILE A 79 42.56 5.51 8.40
CA ILE A 79 43.43 6.09 7.36
C ILE A 79 44.09 7.36 7.91
N VAL A 80 45.38 7.49 7.68
CA VAL A 80 46.16 8.66 8.09
C VAL A 80 45.74 9.87 7.26
N ASP A 81 45.33 10.93 7.95
CA ASP A 81 44.91 12.21 7.36
C ASP A 81 46.10 13.15 7.18
N ARG A 82 47.00 13.19 8.17
CA ARG A 82 48.27 13.93 8.15
C ARG A 82 49.36 13.04 8.70
N ASP A 83 50.59 13.18 8.19
CA ASP A 83 51.75 12.42 8.66
C ASP A 83 51.75 12.30 10.18
N SER A 84 51.76 11.05 10.66
CA SER A 84 51.45 10.72 12.05
C SER A 84 52.52 9.83 12.65
N GLU A 85 52.90 10.15 13.89
CA GLU A 85 53.66 9.27 14.78
C GLU A 85 52.68 8.66 15.80
N LEU A 86 52.66 7.33 15.89
CA LEU A 86 51.74 6.60 16.74
C LEU A 86 52.49 5.61 17.62
N VAL A 87 51.99 5.40 18.83
CA VAL A 87 52.36 4.25 19.67
C VAL A 87 51.31 3.17 19.47
N VAL A 88 51.77 1.97 19.13
CA VAL A 88 50.94 0.76 19.04
C VAL A 88 51.07 -0.02 20.35
N LEU A 89 49.93 -0.35 20.96
CA LEU A 89 49.83 -1.04 22.24
C LEU A 89 48.99 -2.30 22.07
N GLY A 90 49.59 -3.47 22.28
CA GLY A 90 48.86 -4.74 22.38
C GLY A 90 48.18 -4.90 23.74
N GLU A 91 47.41 -5.99 23.89
CA GLU A 91 46.58 -6.23 25.09
C GLU A 91 47.40 -6.26 26.39
N ASP A 92 48.53 -6.97 26.42
CA ASP A 92 49.39 -7.09 27.60
C ASP A 92 50.00 -5.75 28.01
N SER A 93 50.53 -5.00 27.04
CA SER A 93 51.08 -3.65 27.25
C SER A 93 50.02 -2.69 27.75
N PHE A 94 48.82 -2.73 27.17
CA PHE A 94 47.69 -1.92 27.61
C PHE A 94 47.27 -2.28 29.04
N ARG A 95 47.12 -3.57 29.37
CA ARG A 95 46.80 -4.04 30.74
C ARG A 95 47.85 -3.62 31.76
N LYS A 96 49.13 -3.62 31.40
CA LYS A 96 50.21 -3.14 32.27
C LYS A 96 50.11 -1.64 32.51
N LEU A 97 49.96 -0.85 31.44
CA LEU A 97 49.80 0.61 31.55
C LEU A 97 48.55 1.01 32.34
N MET A 98 47.45 0.27 32.21
CA MET A 98 46.24 0.52 33.00
C MET A 98 46.46 0.32 34.52
N LYS A 99 47.45 -0.49 34.93
CA LYS A 99 47.81 -0.68 36.35
C LYS A 99 48.83 0.36 36.84
N GLU A 100 49.73 0.80 35.97
CA GLU A 100 50.88 1.63 36.33
C GLU A 100 50.64 3.13 36.09
N ASP A 101 49.75 3.50 35.16
CA ASP A 101 49.48 4.89 34.77
C ASP A 101 48.00 5.27 34.90
N ILE A 102 47.68 5.91 36.03
CA ILE A 102 46.34 6.46 36.30
C ILE A 102 45.95 7.57 35.30
N VAL A 103 46.92 8.27 34.69
CA VAL A 103 46.66 9.32 33.69
C VAL A 103 46.04 8.70 32.44
N LEU A 104 46.57 7.56 31.99
CA LEU A 104 46.07 6.83 30.83
C LEU A 104 44.65 6.32 31.07
N VAL A 105 44.39 5.72 32.25
CA VAL A 105 43.05 5.26 32.65
C VAL A 105 42.03 6.40 32.56
N TRP A 106 42.34 7.55 33.17
CA TRP A 106 41.46 8.71 33.15
C TRP A 106 41.22 9.23 31.73
N ARG A 107 42.25 9.22 30.88
CA ARG A 107 42.15 9.63 29.48
C ARG A 107 41.25 8.71 28.67
N VAL A 108 41.40 7.39 28.81
CA VAL A 108 40.55 6.40 28.14
C VAL A 108 39.10 6.59 28.58
N MET A 109 38.85 6.67 29.89
CA MET A 109 37.51 6.90 30.44
C MET A 109 36.87 8.20 29.95
N LYS A 110 37.62 9.30 29.95
CA LYS A 110 37.15 10.60 29.43
C LYS A 110 36.88 10.56 27.93
N GLY A 111 37.75 9.90 27.16
CA GLY A 111 37.62 9.72 25.73
C GLY A 111 36.38 8.92 25.35
N LEU A 112 36.18 7.77 25.98
CA LEU A 112 34.99 6.93 25.80
C LEU A 112 33.71 7.66 26.23
N SER A 113 33.71 8.34 27.38
CA SER A 113 32.54 9.12 27.84
C SER A 113 32.18 10.25 26.87
N THR A 114 33.18 10.94 26.31
CA THR A 114 32.96 11.98 25.30
C THR A 114 32.40 11.39 24.01
N ARG A 115 32.92 10.25 23.55
CA ARG A 115 32.38 9.52 22.39
C ARG A 115 30.94 9.09 22.60
N ILE A 116 30.62 8.43 23.72
CA ILE A 116 29.25 8.01 24.06
C ILE A 116 28.29 9.20 24.02
N ARG A 117 28.66 10.32 24.65
CA ARG A 117 27.84 11.53 24.64
C ARG A 117 27.66 12.10 23.24
N SER A 118 28.72 12.16 22.45
CA SER A 118 28.67 12.65 21.07
C SER A 118 27.78 11.77 20.19
N THR A 119 27.94 10.45 20.27
CA THR A 119 27.14 9.49 19.52
C THR A 119 25.67 9.55 19.93
N ASN A 120 25.36 9.64 21.23
CA ASN A 120 23.98 9.77 21.71
C ASN A 120 23.33 11.06 21.19
N ASN A 121 24.05 12.19 21.20
CA ASN A 121 23.52 13.45 20.68
C ASN A 121 23.26 13.39 19.17
N GLU A 122 24.13 12.73 18.40
CA GLU A 122 23.94 12.54 16.96
C GLU A 122 22.76 11.61 16.66
N LEU A 123 22.61 10.51 17.42
CA LEU A 123 21.47 9.61 17.33
C LEU A 123 20.15 10.34 17.61
N ILE A 124 20.09 11.13 18.68
CA ILE A 124 18.91 11.93 19.04
C ILE A 124 18.51 12.86 17.89
N LYS A 125 19.47 13.57 17.30
CA LYS A 125 19.22 14.47 16.16
C LYS A 125 18.69 13.73 14.94
N ARG A 126 19.30 12.60 14.58
CA ARG A 126 18.86 11.77 13.44
C ARG A 126 17.44 11.25 13.64
N ILE A 127 17.15 10.71 14.82
CA ILE A 127 15.79 10.25 15.16
C ILE A 127 14.80 11.42 15.09
N GLY A 128 15.17 12.61 15.57
CA GLY A 128 14.34 13.80 15.44
C GLY A 128 13.97 14.13 13.99
N VAL A 129 14.96 14.16 13.09
CA VAL A 129 14.75 14.43 11.67
C VAL A 129 13.89 13.34 11.00
N ASP A 130 14.23 12.06 11.22
CA ASP A 130 13.49 10.93 10.64
C ASP A 130 12.02 10.92 11.11
N LEU A 131 11.76 11.24 12.38
CA LEU A 131 10.40 11.34 12.91
C LEU A 131 9.61 12.52 12.32
N GLN A 132 10.26 13.65 12.02
CA GLN A 132 9.62 14.76 11.31
C GLN A 132 9.21 14.35 9.89
N GLU A 133 10.09 13.63 9.18
CA GLU A 133 9.80 13.13 7.84
C GLU A 133 8.63 12.13 7.85
N VAL A 134 8.68 11.13 8.73
CA VAL A 134 7.60 10.14 8.88
C VAL A 134 6.28 10.82 9.27
N SER A 135 6.30 11.79 10.19
CA SER A 135 5.12 12.58 10.56
C SER A 135 4.54 13.31 9.36
N LYS A 136 5.38 13.96 8.55
CA LYS A 136 4.93 14.69 7.36
C LYS A 136 4.27 13.75 6.35
N LEU A 137 4.91 12.62 6.05
CA LEU A 137 4.37 11.60 5.15
C LEU A 137 3.03 11.05 5.65
N LEU A 138 2.88 10.81 6.96
CA LEU A 138 1.61 10.37 7.54
C LEU A 138 0.51 11.43 7.43
N GLN A 139 0.81 12.72 7.57
CA GLN A 139 -0.17 13.79 7.36
C GLN A 139 -0.62 13.87 5.90
N GLU A 140 0.32 13.80 4.95
CA GLU A 140 0.02 13.80 3.53
C GLU A 140 -0.84 12.59 3.15
N ASN A 141 -0.48 11.41 3.63
CA ASN A 141 -1.28 10.19 3.43
C ASN A 141 -2.68 10.32 4.06
N ALA A 142 -2.79 10.86 5.28
CA ALA A 142 -4.09 11.03 5.96
C ALA A 142 -5.00 11.97 5.16
N GLN A 143 -4.47 13.07 4.63
CA GLN A 143 -5.21 14.00 3.78
C GLN A 143 -5.64 13.36 2.46
N GLY A 144 -4.73 12.59 1.83
CA GLY A 144 -5.03 11.86 0.60
C GLY A 144 -6.14 10.83 0.81
N LEU A 145 -6.02 10.01 1.86
CA LEU A 145 -7.02 9.02 2.26
C LEU A 145 -8.37 9.67 2.59
N SER A 146 -8.39 10.78 3.33
CA SER A 146 -9.62 11.53 3.64
C SER A 146 -10.35 11.95 2.36
N THR A 147 -9.61 12.45 1.37
CA THR A 147 -10.16 12.83 0.06
C THR A 147 -10.75 11.61 -0.67
N SER A 148 -10.02 10.48 -0.70
CA SER A 148 -10.53 9.24 -1.30
C SER A 148 -11.79 8.71 -0.60
N ILE A 149 -11.87 8.80 0.73
CA ILE A 149 -13.05 8.39 1.52
C ILE A 149 -14.28 9.21 1.13
N VAL A 150 -14.13 10.53 0.99
CA VAL A 150 -15.24 11.40 0.54
C VAL A 150 -15.72 11.01 -0.85
N HIS A 151 -14.82 10.69 -1.78
CA HIS A 151 -15.19 10.20 -3.11
C HIS A 151 -15.92 8.86 -3.05
N ILE A 152 -15.45 7.90 -2.23
CA ILE A 152 -16.10 6.60 -2.05
C ILE A 152 -17.52 6.76 -1.48
N ALA A 153 -17.70 7.64 -0.49
CA ALA A 153 -19.00 7.95 0.09
C ALA A 153 -19.97 8.56 -0.93
N ALA A 154 -19.48 9.51 -1.73
CA ALA A 154 -20.27 10.13 -2.79
C ALA A 154 -20.70 9.11 -3.85
N SER A 155 -19.77 8.26 -4.32
CA SER A 155 -20.08 7.20 -5.28
C SER A 155 -21.07 6.18 -4.72
N ALA A 156 -20.96 5.79 -3.44
CA ALA A 156 -21.95 4.92 -2.81
C ALA A 156 -23.35 5.54 -2.80
N GLY A 157 -23.45 6.85 -2.53
CA GLY A 157 -24.70 7.60 -2.61
C GLY A 157 -25.29 7.64 -4.03
N GLU A 158 -24.46 7.86 -5.05
CA GLU A 158 -24.90 7.81 -6.46
C GLU A 158 -25.42 6.42 -6.85
N ILE A 159 -24.72 5.36 -6.44
CA ILE A 159 -25.16 3.98 -6.71
C ILE A 159 -26.51 3.72 -6.01
N ASP A 160 -26.74 4.17 -4.76
CA ASP A 160 -28.04 4.01 -4.08
C ASP A 160 -29.16 4.68 -4.88
N THR A 161 -28.92 5.89 -5.38
CA THR A 161 -29.91 6.59 -6.21
C THR A 161 -30.18 5.86 -7.52
N ASN A 162 -29.14 5.32 -8.17
CA ASN A 162 -29.27 4.56 -9.41
C ASN A 162 -30.04 3.25 -9.19
N GLU A 163 -29.78 2.54 -8.09
CA GLU A 163 -30.48 1.30 -7.75
C GLU A 163 -31.97 1.55 -7.45
N ARG A 164 -32.31 2.64 -6.77
CA ARG A 164 -33.72 3.04 -6.56
C ARG A 164 -34.43 3.35 -7.88
N GLN A 165 -33.75 4.05 -8.79
CA GLN A 165 -34.29 4.34 -10.13
C GLN A 165 -34.45 3.05 -10.95
N LEU A 166 -33.46 2.16 -10.91
CA LEU A 166 -33.49 0.88 -11.59
C LEU A 166 -34.67 0.03 -11.09
N ALA A 167 -34.86 -0.07 -9.77
CA ALA A 167 -35.99 -0.79 -9.18
C ALA A 167 -37.35 -0.26 -9.67
N GLN A 168 -37.48 1.06 -9.82
CA GLN A 168 -38.69 1.67 -10.37
C GLN A 168 -38.89 1.33 -11.86
N GLN A 169 -37.83 1.39 -12.67
CA GLN A 169 -37.89 1.04 -14.10
C GLN A 169 -38.24 -0.45 -14.31
N ILE A 170 -37.67 -1.35 -13.52
CA ILE A 170 -38.02 -2.78 -13.55
C ILE A 170 -39.51 -2.95 -13.30
N LYS A 171 -40.06 -2.28 -12.29
CA LYS A 171 -41.48 -2.37 -11.93
C LYS A 171 -42.37 -1.88 -13.07
N GLU A 172 -41.99 -0.80 -13.75
CA GLU A 172 -42.71 -0.29 -14.93
C GLU A 172 -42.70 -1.32 -16.07
N VAL A 173 -41.55 -1.94 -16.36
CA VAL A 173 -41.45 -2.96 -17.41
C VAL A 173 -42.24 -4.23 -17.06
N GLN A 174 -42.27 -4.64 -15.79
CA GLN A 174 -43.09 -5.77 -15.32
C GLN A 174 -44.59 -5.50 -15.54
N VAL A 175 -45.06 -4.27 -15.26
CA VAL A 175 -46.46 -3.88 -15.52
C VAL A 175 -46.77 -3.92 -17.02
N ILE A 176 -45.91 -3.32 -17.85
CA ILE A 176 -46.10 -3.31 -19.32
C ILE A 176 -46.11 -4.74 -19.88
N SER A 177 -45.21 -5.61 -19.40
CA SER A 177 -45.13 -7.01 -19.84
C SER A 177 -46.41 -7.79 -19.49
N LYS A 178 -46.99 -7.51 -18.32
CA LYS A 178 -48.26 -8.09 -17.91
C LYS A 178 -49.42 -7.64 -18.81
N ASP A 179 -49.47 -6.35 -19.15
CA ASP A 179 -50.50 -5.80 -20.05
C ASP A 179 -50.39 -6.39 -21.47
N ILE A 180 -49.17 -6.59 -21.97
CA ILE A 180 -48.93 -7.30 -23.24
C ILE A 180 -49.48 -8.73 -23.16
N GLY A 181 -49.24 -9.44 -22.07
CA GLY A 181 -49.78 -10.79 -21.86
C GLY A 181 -51.31 -10.86 -21.99
N VAL A 182 -52.02 -9.89 -21.40
CA VAL A 182 -53.48 -9.77 -21.52
C VAL A 182 -53.90 -9.50 -22.97
N MET A 183 -53.19 -8.61 -23.69
CA MET A 183 -53.49 -8.34 -25.11
C MET A 183 -53.27 -9.56 -26.01
N LEU A 184 -52.22 -10.36 -25.74
CA LEU A 184 -51.94 -11.57 -26.52
C LEU A 184 -53.02 -12.63 -26.32
N GLU A 185 -53.57 -12.76 -25.11
CA GLU A 185 -54.70 -13.63 -24.85
C GLU A 185 -55.94 -13.18 -25.65
N PHE A 186 -56.22 -11.88 -25.69
CA PHE A 186 -57.28 -11.32 -26.52
C PHE A 186 -57.06 -11.59 -28.02
N ILE A 187 -55.86 -11.37 -28.56
CA ILE A 187 -55.52 -11.65 -29.96
C ILE A 187 -55.70 -13.14 -30.27
N ARG A 188 -55.31 -14.03 -29.36
CA ARG A 188 -55.49 -15.48 -29.52
C ARG A 188 -56.97 -15.87 -29.59
N ASN A 189 -57.80 -15.23 -28.78
CA ASN A 189 -59.25 -15.43 -28.78
C ASN A 189 -59.88 -14.93 -30.09
N VAL A 190 -59.51 -13.72 -30.55
CA VAL A 190 -59.96 -13.17 -31.83
C VAL A 190 -59.52 -14.05 -33.00
N ALA A 191 -58.26 -14.49 -33.04
CA ALA A 191 -57.77 -15.39 -34.08
C ALA A 191 -58.56 -16.70 -34.11
N THR A 192 -58.90 -17.27 -32.95
CA THR A 192 -59.71 -18.50 -32.85
C THR A 192 -61.13 -18.28 -33.35
N GLN A 193 -61.78 -17.17 -32.99
CA GLN A 193 -63.12 -16.83 -33.49
C GLN A 193 -63.13 -16.58 -34.99
N THR A 194 -62.15 -15.83 -35.50
CA THR A 194 -61.98 -15.56 -36.94
C THR A 194 -61.74 -16.86 -37.72
N HIS A 195 -61.01 -17.82 -37.14
CA HIS A 195 -60.82 -19.13 -37.75
C HIS A 195 -62.15 -19.89 -37.89
N ILE A 196 -63.02 -19.85 -36.87
CA ILE A 196 -64.36 -20.46 -36.91
C ILE A 196 -65.26 -19.76 -37.94
N LEU A 197 -65.20 -18.42 -38.02
CA LEU A 197 -65.93 -17.66 -39.05
C LEU A 197 -65.48 -18.02 -40.46
N GLY A 198 -64.15 -18.13 -40.68
CA GLY A 198 -63.59 -18.58 -41.95
C GLY A 198 -64.02 -20.02 -42.31
N LEU A 199 -64.09 -20.92 -41.32
CA LEU A 199 -64.60 -22.28 -41.53
C LEU A 199 -66.08 -22.29 -41.95
N ASN A 200 -66.93 -21.52 -41.26
CA ASN A 200 -68.35 -21.41 -41.61
C ASN A 200 -68.55 -20.82 -43.01
N ALA A 201 -67.77 -19.80 -43.37
CA ALA A 201 -67.79 -19.21 -44.70
C ALA A 201 -67.34 -20.21 -45.79
N ALA A 202 -66.33 -21.04 -45.51
CA ALA A 202 -65.87 -22.08 -46.43
C ALA A 202 -66.94 -23.17 -46.65
N ILE A 203 -67.67 -23.55 -45.60
CA ILE A 203 -68.80 -24.50 -45.70
C ILE A 203 -69.92 -23.91 -46.57
N GLU A 204 -70.29 -22.64 -46.34
CA GLU A 204 -71.37 -22.00 -47.11
C GLU A 204 -70.97 -21.75 -48.58
N ALA A 205 -69.69 -21.46 -48.83
CA ALA A 205 -69.12 -21.38 -50.17
C ALA A 205 -69.19 -22.74 -50.90
N ALA A 206 -68.85 -23.84 -50.23
CA ALA A 206 -68.97 -25.19 -50.79
C ALA A 206 -70.44 -25.57 -51.06
N ARG A 207 -71.36 -25.15 -50.18
CA ARG A 207 -72.80 -25.38 -50.31
C ARG A 207 -73.41 -24.65 -51.51
N SER A 208 -72.91 -23.45 -51.83
CA SER A 208 -73.38 -22.61 -52.94
C SER A 208 -72.85 -23.05 -54.33
N GLY A 209 -72.05 -24.12 -54.39
CA GLY A 209 -71.55 -24.70 -55.64
C GLY A 209 -70.76 -23.71 -56.50
N GLU A 210 -71.11 -23.59 -57.78
CA GLU A 210 -70.44 -22.69 -58.74
C GLU A 210 -70.47 -21.21 -58.32
N HIS A 211 -71.54 -20.77 -57.65
CA HIS A 211 -71.68 -19.37 -57.21
C HIS A 211 -70.84 -19.05 -55.96
N GLY A 212 -70.37 -20.07 -55.22
CA GLY A 212 -69.58 -19.91 -54.01
C GLY A 212 -68.06 -19.93 -54.20
N ARG A 213 -67.56 -20.25 -55.41
CA ARG A 213 -66.12 -20.44 -55.66
C ARG A 213 -65.26 -19.23 -55.24
N GLY A 214 -65.71 -18.01 -55.52
CA GLY A 214 -65.02 -16.78 -55.11
C GLY A 214 -65.00 -16.56 -53.59
N PHE A 215 -66.11 -16.87 -52.91
CA PHE A 215 -66.19 -16.80 -51.44
C PHE A 215 -65.33 -17.86 -50.75
N GLY A 216 -65.17 -19.03 -51.35
CA GLY A 216 -64.32 -20.10 -50.81
C GLY A 216 -62.84 -19.70 -50.75
N VAL A 217 -62.34 -18.97 -51.74
CA VAL A 217 -60.95 -18.45 -51.73
C VAL A 217 -60.75 -17.45 -50.59
N ILE A 218 -61.70 -16.54 -50.39
CA ILE A 218 -61.64 -15.55 -49.30
C ILE A 218 -61.70 -16.25 -47.94
N ALA A 219 -62.56 -17.25 -47.78
CA ALA A 219 -62.68 -18.02 -46.54
C ALA A 219 -61.38 -18.76 -46.17
N GLU A 220 -60.69 -19.34 -47.15
CA GLU A 220 -59.40 -20.00 -46.91
C GLU A 220 -58.30 -18.99 -46.55
N GLU A 221 -58.28 -17.80 -47.18
CA GLU A 221 -57.33 -16.74 -46.82
C GLU A 221 -57.56 -16.23 -45.39
N ILE A 222 -58.83 -16.08 -44.95
CA ILE A 222 -59.18 -15.73 -43.56
C ILE A 222 -58.69 -16.80 -42.57
N ARG A 223 -58.84 -18.10 -42.91
CA ARG A 223 -58.34 -19.20 -42.06
C ARG A 223 -56.82 -19.19 -41.95
N LYS A 224 -56.12 -18.90 -43.05
CA LYS A 224 -54.66 -18.80 -43.07
C LYS A 224 -54.17 -17.61 -42.25
N LEU A 225 -54.76 -16.43 -42.44
CA LEU A 225 -54.43 -15.20 -41.69
C LEU A 225 -54.69 -15.35 -40.18
N SER A 226 -55.80 -16.00 -39.81
CA SER A 226 -56.10 -16.27 -38.39
C SER A 226 -55.13 -17.27 -37.76
N ALA A 227 -54.75 -18.33 -38.47
CA ALA A 227 -53.72 -19.27 -38.01
C ALA A 227 -52.36 -18.58 -37.83
N GLN A 228 -51.95 -17.74 -38.79
CA GLN A 228 -50.73 -16.94 -38.68
C GLN A 228 -50.79 -15.93 -37.52
N SER A 229 -51.93 -15.30 -37.28
CA SER A 229 -52.12 -14.37 -36.16
C SER A 229 -51.96 -15.07 -34.81
N LYS A 230 -52.48 -16.30 -34.70
CA LYS A 230 -52.33 -17.13 -33.50
C LYS A 230 -50.87 -17.52 -33.25
N ASP A 231 -50.16 -17.98 -34.28
CA ASP A 231 -48.74 -18.35 -34.19
C ASP A 231 -47.85 -17.14 -33.84
N ASN A 232 -48.13 -15.97 -34.43
CA ASN A 232 -47.42 -14.75 -34.10
C ASN A 232 -47.68 -14.30 -32.65
N ALA A 233 -48.92 -14.40 -32.16
CA ALA A 233 -49.24 -14.08 -30.77
C ALA A 233 -48.50 -15.01 -29.79
N GLU A 234 -48.36 -16.29 -30.11
CA GLU A 234 -47.60 -17.26 -29.31
C GLU A 234 -46.10 -16.95 -29.28
N LYS A 235 -45.50 -16.57 -30.43
CA LYS A 235 -44.10 -16.13 -30.47
C LYS A 235 -43.86 -14.88 -29.63
N ILE A 236 -44.77 -13.90 -29.69
CA ILE A 236 -44.66 -12.68 -28.86
C ILE A 236 -44.82 -13.05 -27.38
N ALA A 237 -45.72 -13.96 -27.03
CA ALA A 237 -45.91 -14.41 -25.64
C ALA A 237 -44.62 -15.01 -25.06
N ASN A 238 -43.93 -15.86 -25.82
CA ASN A 238 -42.65 -16.43 -25.41
C ASN A 238 -41.56 -15.36 -25.22
N LEU A 239 -41.54 -14.31 -26.06
CA LEU A 239 -40.62 -13.18 -25.89
C LEU A 239 -40.96 -12.36 -24.64
N THR A 240 -42.24 -12.13 -24.36
CA THR A 240 -42.69 -11.44 -23.15
C THR A 240 -42.35 -12.23 -21.88
N GLU A 241 -42.48 -13.55 -21.90
CA GLU A 241 -42.06 -14.42 -20.79
C GLU A 241 -40.55 -14.31 -20.52
N GLN A 242 -39.73 -14.30 -21.57
CA GLN A 242 -38.28 -14.09 -21.43
C GLN A 242 -37.94 -12.71 -20.85
N ILE A 243 -38.70 -11.66 -21.21
CA ILE A 243 -38.52 -10.33 -20.63
C ILE A 243 -38.79 -10.37 -19.12
N VAL A 244 -39.88 -11.00 -18.67
CA VAL A 244 -40.20 -11.13 -17.25
C VAL A 244 -39.10 -11.88 -16.49
N LEU A 245 -38.64 -13.02 -17.03
CA LEU A 245 -37.55 -13.80 -16.41
C LEU A 245 -36.24 -12.99 -16.31
N ASN A 246 -35.94 -12.15 -17.30
CA ASN A 246 -34.77 -11.27 -17.25
C ASN A 246 -34.96 -10.14 -16.24
N MET A 247 -36.17 -9.59 -16.09
CA MET A 247 -36.46 -8.59 -15.07
C MET A 247 -36.24 -9.15 -13.65
N ASP A 248 -36.68 -10.37 -13.37
CA ASP A 248 -36.48 -11.01 -12.06
C ASP A 248 -34.98 -11.22 -11.74
N LYS A 249 -34.17 -11.55 -12.75
CA LYS A 249 -32.70 -11.62 -12.61
C LYS A 249 -32.09 -10.25 -12.32
N ILE A 250 -32.55 -9.20 -13.00
CA ILE A 250 -32.08 -7.82 -12.76
C ILE A 250 -32.49 -7.37 -11.36
N THR A 251 -33.70 -7.68 -10.88
CA THR A 251 -34.15 -7.39 -9.51
C THR A 251 -33.21 -8.04 -8.49
N SER A 252 -32.91 -9.34 -8.66
CA SER A 252 -32.01 -10.05 -7.75
C SER A 252 -30.60 -9.45 -7.76
N SER A 253 -30.11 -9.02 -8.93
CA SER A 253 -28.81 -8.33 -9.05
C SER A 253 -28.83 -6.96 -8.36
N SER A 254 -29.90 -6.20 -8.52
CA SER A 254 -30.12 -4.88 -7.90
C SER A 254 -30.16 -4.98 -6.36
N GLU A 255 -30.87 -5.97 -5.81
CA GLU A 255 -30.89 -6.23 -4.37
C GLU A 255 -29.49 -6.54 -3.81
N ASN A 256 -28.68 -7.31 -4.55
CA ASN A 256 -27.29 -7.57 -4.19
C ASN A 256 -26.42 -6.31 -4.25
N SER A 257 -26.63 -5.42 -5.23
CA SER A 257 -25.96 -4.12 -5.26
C SER A 257 -26.30 -3.28 -4.03
N VAL A 258 -27.57 -3.22 -3.63
CA VAL A 258 -28.01 -2.47 -2.44
C VAL A 258 -27.35 -3.02 -1.16
N LEU A 259 -27.22 -4.33 -1.02
CA LEU A 259 -26.48 -4.93 0.11
C LEU A 259 -25.02 -4.49 0.13
N ARG A 260 -24.33 -4.52 -1.03
CA ARG A 260 -22.94 -4.07 -1.16
C ARG A 260 -22.74 -2.60 -0.83
N ILE A 261 -23.69 -1.73 -1.19
CA ILE A 261 -23.65 -0.30 -0.85
C ILE A 261 -23.69 -0.09 0.66
N ASN A 262 -24.54 -0.84 1.38
CA ASN A 262 -24.61 -0.75 2.84
C ASN A 262 -23.30 -1.22 3.50
N GLU A 263 -22.74 -2.35 3.06
CA GLU A 263 -21.42 -2.81 3.53
C GLU A 263 -20.31 -1.79 3.23
N GLN A 264 -20.35 -1.15 2.06
CA GLN A 264 -19.41 -0.12 1.68
C GLN A 264 -19.55 1.14 2.54
N ALA A 265 -20.77 1.53 2.93
CA ALA A 265 -20.99 2.65 3.84
C ALA A 265 -20.37 2.38 5.22
N ASP A 266 -20.54 1.18 5.77
CA ASP A 266 -19.94 0.78 7.04
C ASP A 266 -18.41 0.78 6.97
N ALA A 267 -17.83 0.22 5.89
CA ALA A 267 -16.39 0.25 5.65
C ALA A 267 -15.87 1.69 5.54
N THR A 268 -16.64 2.58 4.90
CA THR A 268 -16.30 4.00 4.76
C THR A 268 -16.24 4.69 6.13
N ASN A 269 -17.19 4.43 7.02
CA ASN A 269 -17.18 4.96 8.38
C ASN A 269 -15.97 4.45 9.19
N GLN A 270 -15.60 3.18 9.03
CA GLN A 270 -14.38 2.64 9.65
C GLN A 270 -13.12 3.31 9.10
N MET A 271 -13.05 3.54 7.79
CA MET A 271 -11.92 4.23 7.16
C MET A 271 -11.75 5.65 7.72
N VAL A 272 -12.85 6.39 7.93
CA VAL A 272 -12.80 7.73 8.58
C VAL A 272 -12.10 7.64 9.94
N ALA A 273 -12.53 6.70 10.80
CA ALA A 273 -11.91 6.51 12.11
C ALA A 273 -10.41 6.17 12.00
N THR A 274 -10.02 5.32 11.05
CA THR A 274 -8.59 5.00 10.85
C THR A 274 -7.77 6.22 10.40
N VAL A 275 -8.32 7.06 9.52
CA VAL A 275 -7.65 8.29 9.08
C VAL A 275 -7.49 9.27 10.24
N ASP A 276 -8.50 9.42 11.10
CA ASP A 276 -8.40 10.24 12.30
C ASP A 276 -7.30 9.74 13.24
N THR A 277 -7.20 8.42 13.45
CA THR A 277 -6.09 7.85 14.24
C THR A 277 -4.74 8.11 13.61
N MET A 278 -4.64 8.02 12.27
CA MET A 278 -3.39 8.25 11.55
C MET A 278 -2.94 9.72 11.62
N ALA A 279 -3.88 10.65 11.46
CA ALA A 279 -3.63 12.08 11.66
C ALA A 279 -3.18 12.37 13.10
N GLY A 280 -3.85 11.76 14.10
CA GLY A 280 -3.46 11.86 15.50
C GLY A 280 -2.06 11.31 15.79
N LEU A 281 -1.67 10.18 15.19
CA LEU A 281 -0.32 9.63 15.29
C LEU A 281 0.71 10.56 14.68
N ALA A 282 0.42 11.16 13.53
CA ALA A 282 1.33 12.10 12.89
C ALA A 282 1.60 13.32 13.79
N VAL A 283 0.56 13.89 14.41
CA VAL A 283 0.72 15.00 15.37
C VAL A 283 1.58 14.58 16.57
N ARG A 284 1.37 13.36 17.11
CA ARG A 284 2.19 12.85 18.22
C ARG A 284 3.65 12.66 17.83
N LEU A 285 3.92 12.11 16.64
CA LEU A 285 5.29 11.94 16.14
C LEU A 285 5.96 13.29 15.93
N SER A 286 5.26 14.28 15.37
CA SER A 286 5.75 15.65 15.24
C SER A 286 6.13 16.27 16.59
N ALA A 287 5.27 16.07 17.61
CA ALA A 287 5.54 16.54 18.96
C ALA A 287 6.79 15.88 19.55
N ILE A 288 6.92 14.55 19.45
CA ILE A 288 8.13 13.83 19.92
C ILE A 288 9.37 14.35 19.18
N ALA A 289 9.29 14.49 17.86
CA ALA A 289 10.40 14.95 17.06
C ALA A 289 10.89 16.35 17.49
N SER A 290 9.95 17.26 17.79
CA SER A 290 10.26 18.61 18.31
C SER A 290 10.95 18.61 19.67
N THR A 291 10.79 17.55 20.47
CA THR A 291 11.50 17.41 21.75
C THR A 291 12.92 16.85 21.61
N LEU A 292 13.23 16.26 20.45
CA LEU A 292 14.53 15.64 20.16
C LEU A 292 15.45 16.56 19.33
N THR A 293 14.89 17.55 18.64
CA THR A 293 15.63 18.58 17.87
C THR A 293 15.89 19.82 18.71
#